data_AF-A0AAN6JWJ9-F1
#
_entry.id   AF-A0AAN6JWJ9-F1
#
_cell.length_a   1.000
_cell.length_b   1.000
_cell.length_c   1.000
_cell.angle_alpha   90.00
_cell.angle_beta   90.00
_cell.angle_gamma   90.00
#
_symmetry.space_group_name_H-M   'P 1'
#
loop_
_entity.id
_entity.type
_entity.pdbx_description
1 polymer ?
#
loop_
_entity_poly.entity_id
_entity_poly.type
_entity_poly.pdbx_seq_one_letter_code
_entity_poly.pdbx_strand_id
1 'polypeptide(L)'
;MILNSQDRPAQMAFNLTESWAIRAGRQYHVYDMWQHKMTGLAVRNMTFELPAHGVAALLLTDAGPEPAYLNGSCAVYYQCAWPKGTYISN
;
A
#
# COMPACT_ATOMS: atom_id res chain seq x y z
N MET A 1 -7.91 -1.59 4.43
CA MET A 1 -8.41 -2.80 5.12
C MET A 1 -8.51 -3.91 4.08
N ILE A 2 -8.02 -5.12 4.40
CA ILE A 2 -8.02 -6.27 3.50
C ILE A 2 -8.81 -7.39 4.18
N LEU A 3 -9.75 -7.99 3.45
CA LEU A 3 -10.68 -9.00 3.94
C LEU A 3 -10.49 -10.29 3.12
N ASN A 4 -10.29 -11.43 3.78
CA ASN A 4 -10.35 -12.73 3.14
C ASN A 4 -11.74 -13.33 3.37
N SER A 5 -12.59 -13.38 2.35
CA SER A 5 -13.93 -13.98 2.44
C SER A 5 -13.97 -15.49 2.12
N GLN A 6 -12.81 -16.12 1.90
CA GLN A 6 -12.74 -17.55 1.58
C GLN A 6 -12.74 -18.40 2.85
N ASP A 7 -13.19 -19.65 2.74
CA ASP A 7 -13.17 -20.66 3.81
C ASP A 7 -11.77 -21.24 4.10
N ARG A 8 -10.73 -20.70 3.47
CA ARG A 8 -9.34 -21.17 3.63
C ARG A 8 -8.38 -19.99 3.80
N PRO A 9 -7.22 -20.20 4.44
CA PRO A 9 -6.14 -19.22 4.42
C PRO A 9 -5.75 -18.86 2.99
N ALA A 10 -5.49 -17.59 2.74
CA ALA A 10 -5.12 -17.10 1.43
C ALA A 10 -4.07 -15.99 1.55
N GLN A 11 -3.16 -15.96 0.57
CA GLN A 11 -2.29 -14.82 0.35
C GLN A 11 -3.08 -13.75 -0.40
N MET A 12 -3.24 -12.59 0.24
CA MET A 12 -3.91 -11.42 -0.29
C MET A 12 -2.87 -10.36 -0.62
N ALA A 13 -3.13 -9.58 -1.67
CA ALA A 13 -2.28 -8.47 -2.07
C ALA A 13 -3.10 -7.20 -2.18
N PHE A 14 -2.47 -6.05 -1.93
CA PHE A 14 -3.03 -4.74 -2.18
C PHE A 14 -2.00 -3.90 -2.93
N ASN A 15 -2.38 -3.36 -4.08
CA ASN A 15 -1.57 -2.41 -4.81
C ASN A 15 -1.96 -0.97 -4.41
N LEU A 16 -0.96 -0.13 -4.18
CA LEU A 16 -1.18 1.27 -3.79
C LEU A 16 -1.96 2.07 -4.84
N THR A 17 -2.01 1.61 -6.10
CA THR A 17 -2.83 2.20 -7.17
C THR A 17 -4.32 1.82 -7.09
N GLU A 18 -4.71 0.83 -6.28
CA GLU A 18 -6.11 0.42 -6.17
C GLU A 18 -6.97 1.40 -5.37
N SER A 19 -6.35 2.33 -4.64
CA SER A 19 -7.04 3.35 -3.85
C SER A 19 -6.76 4.74 -4.37
N TRP A 20 -7.83 5.47 -4.72
CA TRP A 20 -7.75 6.88 -5.12
C TRP A 20 -7.22 7.79 -4.01
N ALA A 21 -7.34 7.38 -2.75
CA ALA A 21 -6.87 8.15 -1.59
C ALA A 21 -5.37 7.97 -1.32
N ILE A 22 -4.72 7.02 -2.00
CA ILE A 22 -3.30 6.75 -1.88
C ILE A 22 -2.58 7.37 -3.08
N ARG A 23 -1.43 7.98 -2.81
CA ARG A 23 -0.55 8.54 -3.84
C ARG A 23 0.48 7.49 -4.25
N ALA A 24 0.37 6.99 -5.48
CA ALA A 24 1.34 6.06 -6.03
C ALA A 24 2.66 6.78 -6.37
N GLY A 25 3.78 6.05 -6.39
CA GLY A 25 5.13 6.65 -6.50
C GLY A 25 5.70 7.19 -5.18
N ARG A 26 5.08 6.80 -4.06
CA ARG A 26 5.55 7.06 -2.69
C ARG A 26 5.62 5.75 -1.91
N GLN A 27 6.36 5.77 -0.82
CA GLN A 27 6.40 4.68 0.14
C GLN A 27 5.57 5.04 1.37
N TYR A 28 5.01 4.03 2.04
CA TYR A 28 4.16 4.21 3.21
C TYR A 28 4.65 3.36 4.37
N HIS A 29 4.67 3.92 5.58
CA HIS A 29 4.78 3.12 6.79
C HIS A 29 3.47 2.38 7.00
N VAL A 30 3.58 1.08 7.25
CA VAL A 30 2.44 0.20 7.50
C VAL A 30 2.43 -0.14 8.99
N TYR A 31 1.31 0.18 9.63
CA TYR A 31 1.04 -0.15 11.02
C TYR A 31 -0.15 -1.10 11.09
N ASP A 32 0.05 -2.27 11.70
CA ASP A 32 -1.02 -3.21 12.00
C ASP A 32 -1.77 -2.75 13.24
N MET A 33 -3.04 -2.41 13.06
CA MET A 33 -3.89 -1.88 14.13
C MET A 33 -4.36 -2.95 15.10
N TRP A 34 -4.36 -4.24 14.72
CA TRP A 34 -4.70 -5.33 15.63
C TRP A 34 -3.53 -5.74 16.49
N GLN A 35 -2.33 -5.81 15.91
CA GLN A 35 -1.11 -6.18 16.63
C GLN A 35 -0.44 -4.99 17.32
N HIS A 36 -0.93 -3.78 17.07
CA HIS A 36 -0.35 -2.52 17.54
C HIS A 36 1.16 -2.42 17.23
N LYS A 37 1.52 -2.75 15.99
CA LYS A 37 2.92 -2.91 15.59
C LYS A 37 3.18 -2.36 14.19
N MET A 38 4.32 -1.69 14.03
CA MET A 38 4.87 -1.35 12.71
C MET A 38 5.29 -2.63 11.98
N THR A 39 4.67 -2.89 10.83
CA THR A 39 4.97 -4.07 10.00
C THR A 39 6.04 -3.78 8.95
N GLY A 40 6.24 -2.51 8.57
CA GLY A 40 7.34 -2.09 7.73
C GLY A 40 7.02 -0.93 6.79
N LEU A 41 7.69 -0.92 5.63
CA LEU A 41 7.48 0.02 4.54
C LEU A 41 6.84 -0.70 3.34
N ALA A 42 5.74 -0.16 2.82
CA ALA A 42 5.12 -0.59 1.58
C ALA A 42 5.58 0.27 0.41
N VAL A 43 5.96 -0.39 -0.69
CA VAL A 43 6.39 0.23 -1.94
C VAL A 43 5.66 -0.46 -3.08
N ARG A 44 4.83 0.28 -3.83
CA ARG A 44 3.93 -0.19 -4.91
C ARG A 44 2.85 -1.19 -4.50
N ASN A 45 3.20 -2.26 -3.82
CA ASN A 45 2.25 -3.25 -3.33
C ASN A 45 2.67 -3.79 -1.97
N MET A 46 1.78 -4.57 -1.38
CA MET A 46 1.95 -5.22 -0.09
C MET A 46 1.15 -6.51 -0.09
N THR A 47 1.75 -7.58 0.44
CA THR A 47 1.16 -8.91 0.51
C THR A 47 1.03 -9.37 1.95
N PHE A 48 -0.06 -10.08 2.26
CA PHE A 48 -0.39 -10.58 3.60
C PHE A 48 -0.98 -11.97 3.49
N GLU A 49 -0.66 -12.84 4.44
CA GLU A 49 -1.45 -14.05 4.66
C GLU A 49 -2.58 -13.73 5.63
N LEU A 50 -3.81 -14.08 5.24
CA LEU A 50 -4.97 -13.99 6.10
C LEU A 50 -5.58 -15.37 6.31
N PRO A 51 -6.01 -15.71 7.54
CA PRO A 51 -6.77 -16.92 7.78
C PRO A 51 -8.12 -16.87 7.06
N ALA A 52 -8.82 -18.01 7.03
CA ALA A 52 -10.20 -18.07 6.54
C ALA A 52 -11.07 -17.03 7.26
N HIS A 53 -11.86 -16.26 6.52
CA HIS A 53 -12.69 -15.18 7.06
C HIS A 53 -11.93 -14.09 7.85
N GLY A 54 -10.61 -14.01 7.66
CA GLY A 54 -9.72 -13.10 8.37
C GLY A 54 -9.68 -11.68 7.82
N VAL A 55 -9.23 -10.73 8.65
CA VAL A 55 -9.14 -9.31 8.32
C VAL A 55 -7.80 -8.73 8.74
N ALA A 56 -7.14 -7.99 7.84
CA ALA A 56 -6.04 -7.09 8.18
C ALA A 56 -6.52 -5.62 8.18
N ALA A 57 -6.42 -4.98 9.33
CA ALA A 57 -6.71 -3.57 9.51
C ALA A 57 -5.39 -2.81 9.62
N LEU A 58 -5.04 -2.09 8.55
CA LEU A 58 -3.72 -1.46 8.38
C LEU A 58 -3.89 0.06 8.27
N LEU A 59 -3.06 0.78 9.00
CA LEU A 59 -2.90 2.22 8.88
C LEU A 59 -1.67 2.51 8.00
N LEU A 60 -1.89 3.26 6.93
CA LEU A 60 -0.84 3.71 6.02
C LEU A 60 -0.53 5.18 6.30
N THR A 61 0.74 5.48 6.54
CA THR A 61 1.22 6.86 6.70
C THR A 61 2.34 7.15 5.71
N ASP A 62 2.33 8.33 5.12
CA ASP A 62 3.31 8.71 4.09
C ASP A 62 4.73 8.67 4.68
N ALA A 63 5.60 7.88 4.06
CA ALA A 63 6.99 7.67 4.46
C ALA A 63 8.00 8.28 3.47
N GLY A 64 7.54 9.15 2.58
CA GLY A 64 8.40 9.89 1.66
C GLY A 64 8.38 9.36 0.21
N PRO A 65 9.34 9.83 -0.61
CA PRO A 65 9.43 9.41 -2.00
C PRO A 65 9.79 7.92 -2.11
N GLU A 66 9.39 7.31 -3.22
CA GLU A 66 9.80 5.95 -3.58
C GLU A 66 11.34 5.86 -3.73
N PRO A 67 11.96 4.69 -3.45
CA PRO A 67 13.38 4.49 -3.68
C PRO A 67 13.84 4.85 -5.10
N ALA A 68 14.99 5.50 -5.22
CA ALA A 68 15.49 6.05 -6.49
C ALA A 68 15.63 5.01 -7.62
N TYR A 69 15.90 3.74 -7.30
CA TYR A 69 16.04 2.66 -8.29
C TYR A 69 14.74 2.34 -9.03
N LEU A 70 13.58 2.77 -8.50
CA LEU A 70 12.27 2.60 -9.13
C LEU A 70 11.91 3.75 -10.08
N ASN A 71 12.80 4.76 -10.20
CA ASN A 71 12.70 5.90 -11.12
C ASN A 71 11.41 6.74 -10.98
N GLY A 72 10.67 6.60 -9.86
CA GLY A 72 9.39 7.28 -9.64
C GLY A 72 8.34 6.99 -10.71
N SER A 73 8.56 5.99 -11.56
CA SER A 73 7.69 5.65 -12.67
C SER A 73 6.55 4.81 -12.12
N CYS A 74 5.38 5.43 -11.98
CA CYS A 74 4.19 4.71 -11.55
C CYS A 74 3.37 4.28 -12.77
N ALA A 75 2.88 3.05 -12.75
CA ALA A 75 2.24 2.41 -13.90
C ALA A 75 0.94 3.11 -14.33
N VAL A 76 0.34 3.88 -13.42
CA VAL A 76 -0.95 4.55 -13.60
C VAL A 76 -0.74 6.05 -13.44
N TYR A 77 -0.41 6.73 -14.54
CA TYR A 77 0.05 8.14 -14.56
C TYR A 77 -0.81 9.10 -13.73
N TYR A 78 -2.14 8.97 -13.82
CA TYR A 78 -3.12 9.83 -13.12
C TYR A 78 -3.23 9.59 -11.61
N GLN A 79 -2.57 8.56 -11.07
CA GLN A 79 -2.49 8.29 -9.63
C GLN A 79 -1.08 8.50 -9.07
N CYS A 80 -0.13 8.84 -9.93
CA CYS A 80 1.24 9.06 -9.52
C CYS A 80 1.37 10.42 -8.82
N ALA A 81 2.30 10.50 -7.87
CA ALA A 81 2.70 11.74 -7.25
C ALA A 81 4.19 12.03 -7.51
N TRP A 82 4.50 13.32 -7.65
CA TRP A 82 5.87 13.82 -7.61
C TRP A 82 6.54 13.46 -6.28
N PRO A 83 7.89 13.47 -6.18
CA PRO A 83 8.62 13.21 -4.93
C PRO A 83 8.18 14.10 -3.75
N LYS A 84 7.63 15.29 -4.04
CA LYS A 84 7.08 16.22 -3.04
C LYS A 84 5.65 15.90 -2.61
N GLY A 85 5.06 14.84 -3.16
CA GLY A 85 3.73 14.34 -2.81
C GLY A 85 2.58 14.99 -3.58
N THR A 86 2.82 15.93 -4.48
CA THR A 86 1.77 16.48 -5.35
C THR A 86 1.41 15.48 -6.44
N TYR A 87 0.12 15.29 -6.72
CA TYR A 87 -0.31 14.48 -7.87
C TYR A 87 0.32 15.00 -9.15
N ILE A 88 0.66 14.08 -10.05
CA ILE A 88 1.01 14.42 -11.42
C ILE A 88 -0.30 14.77 -12.12
N SER A 89 -0.62 16.06 -12.22
CA SER A 89 -1.72 16.52 -13.07
C SER A 89 -1.26 16.53 -14.52
N ASN A 90 -2.13 16.07 -15.44
CA ASN A 90 -2.02 16.45 -16.86
C ASN A 90 -2.08 17.97 -17.02
#